data_AF-A0A7K4SE35-F1
#
_entry.id   AF-A0A7K4SE35-F1
#
_cell.length_a   1.000
_cell.length_b   1.000
_cell.length_c   1.000
_cell.angle_alpha   90.00
_cell.angle_beta   90.00
_cell.angle_gamma   90.00
#
_symmetry.space_group_name_H-M   'P 1'
#
loop_
_entity.id
_entity.type
_entity.pdbx_description
1 polymer ?
#
loop_
_entity_poly.entity_id
_entity_poly.type
_entity_poly.pdbx_seq_one_letter_code
_entity_poly.pdbx_strand_id
1 'polypeptide(L)'
;RYKAIVKYKTAFYSFYLPVAAAMYMTGIDSKEEHDNAKAILLEMGEFFQIQDDYLDCFGDPALTGKVGTDIQDNKCSWLVVECLRRVTPEQRRILEENYGRKEPEKVAKVKQLYETLGMRAAFQEYEESSYRRLQDLIAKHANQLPRNIFLGLARKIYKRQK
;
A
#
# COMPACT_ATOMS: atom_id res chain seq x y z
N ARG A 1 -8.58 -9.33 -6.21
CA ARG A 1 -8.71 -8.15 -7.11
C ARG A 1 -7.77 -7.01 -6.70
N TYR A 2 -7.84 -6.49 -5.46
CA TYR A 2 -6.97 -5.43 -4.96
C TYR A 2 -5.46 -5.68 -5.17
N LYS A 3 -4.92 -6.82 -4.71
CA LYS A 3 -3.49 -7.14 -4.86
C LYS A 3 -2.99 -7.09 -6.31
N ALA A 4 -3.81 -7.52 -7.27
CA ALA A 4 -3.45 -7.44 -8.70
C ALA A 4 -3.38 -5.98 -9.17
N ILE A 5 -4.37 -5.16 -8.79
CA ILE A 5 -4.38 -3.73 -9.09
C ILE A 5 -3.09 -3.08 -8.56
N VAL A 6 -2.76 -3.29 -7.29
CA VAL A 6 -1.57 -2.70 -6.67
C VAL A 6 -0.27 -3.17 -7.32
N LYS A 7 -0.15 -4.49 -7.54
CA LYS A 7 1.02 -5.09 -8.18
C LYS A 7 1.33 -4.43 -9.52
N TYR A 8 0.33 -4.30 -10.39
CA TYR A 8 0.54 -3.79 -11.75
C TYR A 8 0.49 -2.27 -11.84
N LYS A 9 -0.38 -1.59 -11.08
CA LYS A 9 -0.50 -0.13 -11.12
C LYS A 9 0.67 0.57 -10.42
N THR A 10 1.28 -0.04 -9.40
CA THR A 10 2.26 0.63 -8.53
C THR A 10 3.59 -0.11 -8.44
N ALA A 11 3.56 -1.37 -8.03
CA ALA A 11 4.77 -2.04 -7.56
C ALA A 11 5.85 -2.20 -8.65
N PHE A 12 5.44 -2.51 -9.89
CA PHE A 12 6.39 -2.65 -10.99
C PHE A 12 7.12 -1.35 -11.33
N TYR A 13 6.39 -0.26 -11.59
CA TYR A 13 7.03 0.97 -12.07
C TYR A 13 7.72 1.76 -10.94
N SER A 14 7.16 1.74 -9.72
CA SER A 14 7.68 2.52 -8.60
C SER A 14 8.87 1.87 -7.91
N PHE A 15 8.95 0.53 -7.90
CA PHE A 15 9.95 -0.20 -7.14
C PHE A 15 10.80 -1.13 -8.01
N TYR A 16 10.19 -2.05 -8.77
CA TYR A 16 10.96 -3.03 -9.54
C TYR A 16 11.77 -2.39 -10.67
N LEU A 17 11.14 -1.59 -11.51
CA LEU A 17 11.76 -0.98 -12.70
C LEU A 17 13.03 -0.16 -12.40
N PRO A 18 13.04 0.80 -11.45
CA PRO A 18 14.26 1.59 -11.19
C PRO A 18 15.42 0.73 -10.67
N VAL A 19 15.15 -0.29 -9.85
CA VAL A 19 16.20 -1.19 -9.35
C VAL A 19 16.68 -2.13 -10.45
N ALA A 20 15.76 -2.73 -11.22
CA ALA A 20 16.10 -3.60 -12.34
C ALA A 20 16.92 -2.87 -13.42
N ALA A 21 16.58 -1.60 -13.71
CA ALA A 21 17.36 -0.77 -14.61
C ALA A 21 18.80 -0.58 -14.09
N ALA A 22 18.97 -0.25 -12.81
CA ALA A 22 20.29 -0.14 -12.20
C ALA A 22 21.06 -1.48 -12.23
N MET A 23 20.39 -2.60 -11.94
CA MET A 23 20.98 -3.94 -12.03
C MET A 23 21.57 -4.19 -13.43
N TYR A 24 20.77 -3.99 -14.48
CA TYR A 24 21.26 -4.13 -15.87
C TYR A 24 22.42 -3.18 -16.18
N MET A 25 22.35 -1.91 -15.77
CA MET A 25 23.43 -0.93 -15.99
C MET A 25 24.74 -1.31 -15.29
N THR A 26 24.67 -2.07 -14.20
CA THR A 26 25.82 -2.56 -13.44
C THR A 26 26.29 -3.96 -13.85
N GLY A 27 25.69 -4.54 -14.90
CA GLY A 27 26.05 -5.88 -15.39
C GLY A 27 25.44 -7.05 -14.61
N ILE A 28 24.42 -6.81 -13.78
CA ILE A 28 23.65 -7.87 -13.13
C ILE A 28 22.46 -8.19 -14.04
N ASP A 29 22.59 -9.22 -14.88
CA ASP A 29 21.57 -9.66 -15.84
C ASP A 29 20.94 -11.03 -15.50
N SER A 30 21.49 -11.68 -14.47
CA SER A 30 20.88 -12.63 -13.55
C SER A 30 19.37 -12.83 -13.61
N LYS A 31 18.81 -13.84 -14.30
CA LYS A 31 17.36 -14.13 -14.13
C LYS A 31 17.04 -14.39 -12.65
N GLU A 32 17.90 -15.14 -11.96
CA GLU A 32 17.77 -15.45 -10.54
C GLU A 32 17.80 -14.17 -9.68
N GLU A 33 18.79 -13.30 -9.88
CA GLU A 33 18.94 -12.03 -9.17
C GLU A 33 17.75 -11.10 -9.42
N HIS A 34 17.28 -11.00 -10.67
CA HIS A 34 16.11 -10.22 -11.00
C HIS A 34 14.83 -10.76 -10.37
N ASP A 35 14.66 -12.09 -10.30
CA ASP A 35 13.51 -12.69 -9.63
C ASP A 35 13.57 -12.52 -8.10
N ASN A 36 14.76 -12.61 -7.51
CA ASN A 36 15.00 -12.31 -6.10
C ASN A 36 14.71 -10.83 -5.77
N ALA A 37 15.21 -9.89 -6.56
CA ALA A 37 14.90 -8.47 -6.41
C ALA A 37 13.40 -8.20 -6.58
N LYS A 38 12.76 -8.83 -7.57
CA LYS A 38 11.32 -8.71 -7.82
C LYS A 38 10.48 -9.20 -6.65
N ALA A 39 10.86 -10.30 -6.00
CA ALA A 39 10.16 -10.82 -4.82
C ALA A 39 10.11 -9.79 -3.68
N ILE A 40 11.22 -9.08 -3.43
CA ILE A 40 11.29 -8.03 -2.42
C ILE A 40 10.49 -6.79 -2.86
N LEU A 41 10.75 -6.31 -4.08
CA LEU A 41 10.26 -5.01 -4.56
C LEU A 41 8.76 -5.01 -4.84
N LEU A 42 8.17 -6.16 -5.19
CA LEU A 42 6.73 -6.25 -5.35
C LEU A 42 5.98 -6.20 -4.02
N GLU A 43 6.48 -6.86 -2.96
CA GLU A 43 5.90 -6.71 -1.61
C GLU A 43 6.08 -5.27 -1.11
N MET A 44 7.22 -4.65 -1.41
CA MET A 44 7.49 -3.27 -1.03
C MET A 44 6.50 -2.30 -1.70
N GLY A 45 6.19 -2.52 -2.98
CA GLY A 45 5.19 -1.76 -3.70
C GLY A 45 3.76 -2.01 -3.22
N GLU A 46 3.44 -3.24 -2.78
CA GLU A 46 2.15 -3.53 -2.15
C GLU A 46 1.98 -2.72 -0.86
N PHE A 47 2.98 -2.78 0.02
CA PHE A 47 3.00 -2.01 1.26
C PHE A 47 2.87 -0.51 1.00
N PHE A 48 3.68 0.04 0.08
CA PHE A 48 3.65 1.47 -0.25
C PHE A 48 2.28 1.97 -0.73
N GLN A 49 1.60 1.20 -1.58
CA GLN A 49 0.27 1.60 -2.07
C GLN A 49 -0.78 1.50 -0.97
N ILE A 50 -0.69 0.52 -0.07
CA ILE A 50 -1.61 0.43 1.06
C ILE A 50 -1.43 1.64 1.99
N GLN A 51 -0.19 2.12 2.17
CA GLN A 51 0.05 3.38 2.86
C GLN A 51 -0.54 4.59 2.11
N ASP A 52 -0.45 4.63 0.77
CA ASP A 52 -1.07 5.70 -0.03
C ASP A 52 -2.60 5.72 0.12
N ASP A 53 -3.24 4.56 0.03
CA ASP A 53 -4.69 4.40 0.22
C ASP A 53 -5.13 4.79 1.66
N TYR A 54 -4.30 4.49 2.67
CA TYR A 54 -4.54 4.93 4.06
C TYR A 54 -4.43 6.45 4.19
N LEU A 55 -3.35 7.04 3.66
CA LEU A 55 -3.08 8.47 3.72
C LEU A 55 -4.07 9.28 2.89
N ASP A 56 -4.66 8.72 1.83
CA ASP A 56 -5.74 9.35 1.07
C ASP A 56 -6.96 9.61 1.97
N CYS A 57 -7.33 8.64 2.81
CA CYS A 57 -8.49 8.80 3.69
C CYS A 57 -8.18 9.55 5.00
N PHE A 58 -7.07 9.21 5.65
CA PHE A 58 -6.75 9.62 7.03
C PHE A 58 -5.53 10.54 7.16
N GLY A 59 -4.79 10.76 6.08
CA GLY A 59 -3.64 11.67 6.08
C GLY A 59 -4.08 13.13 6.18
N ASP A 60 -3.20 13.95 6.74
CA ASP A 60 -3.37 15.40 6.76
C ASP A 60 -3.05 15.97 5.36
N PRO A 61 -4.00 16.66 4.68
CA PRO A 61 -3.77 17.28 3.38
C PRO A 61 -2.57 18.23 3.34
N ALA A 62 -2.22 18.87 4.47
CA ALA A 62 -1.05 19.74 4.56
C ALA A 62 0.28 18.96 4.45
N LEU A 63 0.29 17.69 4.87
CA LEU A 63 1.45 16.80 4.79
C LEU A 63 1.48 16.00 3.49
N THR A 64 0.33 15.49 3.06
CA THR A 64 0.21 14.68 1.82
C THR A 64 0.23 15.54 0.55
N GLY A 65 -0.05 16.85 0.68
CA GLY A 65 -0.13 17.80 -0.43
C GLY A 65 -1.38 17.64 -1.31
N LYS A 66 -2.31 16.75 -0.93
CA LYS A 66 -3.54 16.48 -1.68
C LYS A 66 -4.71 16.19 -0.75
N VAL A 67 -5.92 16.58 -1.17
CA VAL A 67 -7.16 16.08 -0.57
C VAL A 67 -7.45 14.71 -1.16
N GLY A 68 -7.69 13.71 -0.31
CA GLY A 68 -8.01 12.37 -0.79
C GLY A 68 -9.37 12.25 -1.45
N THR A 69 -9.44 11.40 -2.47
CA THR A 69 -10.61 11.24 -3.35
C THR A 69 -11.05 9.79 -3.52
N ASP A 70 -10.39 8.82 -2.89
CA ASP A 70 -10.62 7.40 -3.14
C ASP A 70 -12.08 6.97 -2.91
N ILE A 71 -12.73 7.54 -1.90
CA ILE A 71 -14.13 7.26 -1.57
C ILE A 71 -15.05 7.80 -2.67
N GLN A 72 -14.86 9.06 -3.06
CA GLN A 72 -15.67 9.75 -4.08
C GLN A 72 -15.53 9.09 -5.44
N ASP A 73 -14.31 8.66 -5.78
CA ASP A 73 -13.95 8.05 -7.06
C ASP A 73 -14.32 6.56 -7.13
N ASN A 74 -14.96 6.02 -6.09
CA ASN A 74 -15.33 4.60 -5.99
C ASN A 74 -14.11 3.68 -6.18
N LYS A 75 -12.94 4.07 -5.67
CA LYS A 75 -11.72 3.27 -5.85
C LYS A 75 -11.78 2.01 -5.01
N CYS A 76 -11.23 0.94 -5.56
CA CYS A 76 -10.93 -0.28 -4.82
C CYS A 76 -9.66 -0.04 -3.98
N SER A 77 -9.79 0.76 -2.93
CA SER A 77 -8.71 1.03 -1.98
C SER A 77 -8.56 -0.11 -0.97
N TRP A 78 -7.43 -0.17 -0.28
CA TRP A 78 -7.21 -1.12 0.81
C TRP A 78 -8.28 -0.98 1.89
N LEU A 79 -8.66 0.25 2.23
CA LEU A 79 -9.63 0.56 3.29
C LEU A 79 -11.01 -0.03 2.99
N VAL A 80 -11.52 0.10 1.76
CA VAL A 80 -12.84 -0.46 1.43
C VAL A 80 -12.81 -1.99 1.40
N VAL A 81 -11.71 -2.57 0.91
CA VAL A 81 -11.54 -4.03 0.86
C VAL A 81 -11.51 -4.61 2.28
N GLU A 82 -10.81 -3.95 3.18
CA GLU A 82 -10.68 -4.41 4.56
C GLU A 82 -11.94 -4.10 5.39
N CYS A 83 -12.60 -2.96 5.15
CA CYS A 83 -13.91 -2.65 5.72
C CYS A 83 -14.96 -3.71 5.36
N LEU A 84 -15.06 -4.09 4.08
CA LEU A 84 -15.99 -5.11 3.61
C LEU A 84 -15.82 -6.49 4.28
N ARG A 85 -14.65 -6.79 4.86
CA ARG A 85 -14.39 -8.03 5.61
C ARG A 85 -14.89 -7.98 7.06
N ARG A 86 -15.16 -6.78 7.59
CA ARG A 86 -15.46 -6.54 9.01
C ARG A 86 -16.88 -6.06 9.26
N VAL A 87 -17.54 -5.51 8.25
CA VAL A 87 -18.89 -4.94 8.36
C VAL A 87 -19.95 -5.99 8.70
N THR A 88 -20.91 -5.60 9.54
CA THR A 88 -22.20 -6.28 9.65
C THR A 88 -23.08 -5.98 8.42
N PRO A 89 -24.21 -6.71 8.21
CA PRO A 89 -25.14 -6.40 7.13
C PRO A 89 -25.65 -4.95 7.14
N GLU A 90 -25.92 -4.38 8.31
CA GLU A 90 -26.39 -2.99 8.46
C GLU A 90 -25.29 -2.00 8.08
N GLN A 91 -24.07 -2.23 8.57
CA GLN A 91 -22.91 -1.41 8.21
C GLN A 91 -22.55 -1.51 6.73
N ARG A 92 -22.76 -2.68 6.12
CA ARG A 92 -22.57 -2.88 4.68
C ARG A 92 -23.54 -2.04 3.86
N ARG A 93 -24.81 -1.90 4.28
CA ARG A 93 -25.78 -1.00 3.63
C ARG A 93 -25.32 0.46 3.70
N ILE A 94 -24.81 0.90 4.85
CA ILE A 94 -24.23 2.24 4.99
C ILE A 94 -23.10 2.43 3.97
N LEU A 95 -22.20 1.46 3.84
CA LEU A 95 -21.12 1.55 2.86
C LEU A 95 -21.66 1.62 1.42
N GLU A 96 -22.61 0.76 1.04
CA GLU A 96 -23.20 0.69 -0.31
C GLU A 96 -23.95 1.98 -0.71
N GLU A 97 -24.64 2.63 0.23
CA GLU A 97 -25.38 3.87 -0.03
C GLU A 97 -24.47 5.09 -0.20
N ASN A 98 -23.31 5.08 0.45
CA ASN A 98 -22.47 6.27 0.63
C ASN A 98 -21.13 6.22 -0.11
N TYR A 99 -20.58 5.05 -0.44
CA TYR A 99 -19.31 4.91 -1.17
C TYR A 99 -19.48 5.25 -2.66
N GLY A 100 -18.47 5.87 -3.28
CA GLY A 100 -18.55 6.30 -4.70
C GLY A 100 -19.46 7.51 -4.93
N ARG A 101 -19.70 8.31 -3.89
CA ARG A 101 -20.56 9.49 -3.92
C ARG A 101 -19.73 10.75 -3.70
N LYS A 102 -20.06 11.82 -4.40
CA LYS A 102 -19.29 13.08 -4.37
C LYS A 102 -19.70 13.98 -3.21
N GLU A 103 -20.90 13.75 -2.67
CA GLU A 103 -21.49 14.56 -1.63
C GLU A 103 -20.69 14.41 -0.31
N PRO A 104 -20.20 15.51 0.30
CA PRO A 104 -19.31 15.45 1.46
C PRO A 104 -19.88 14.70 2.67
N GLU A 105 -21.20 14.77 2.88
CA GLU A 105 -21.87 14.09 3.98
C GLU A 105 -21.84 12.55 3.82
N LYS A 106 -21.85 12.06 2.58
CA LYS A 106 -21.75 10.63 2.29
C LYS A 106 -20.32 10.15 2.48
N VAL A 107 -19.34 10.93 2.04
CA VAL A 107 -17.92 10.67 2.31
C VAL A 107 -17.66 10.62 3.82
N ALA A 108 -18.22 11.56 4.58
CA ALA A 108 -18.10 11.61 6.03
C ALA A 108 -18.68 10.36 6.71
N LYS A 109 -19.83 9.85 6.25
CA LYS A 109 -20.41 8.59 6.74
C LYS A 109 -19.49 7.39 6.51
N VAL A 110 -18.84 7.30 5.35
CA VAL A 110 -17.85 6.23 5.07
C VAL A 110 -16.65 6.36 6.01
N LYS A 111 -16.12 7.57 6.19
CA LYS A 111 -14.99 7.80 7.11
C LYS A 111 -15.35 7.44 8.55
N GLN A 112 -16.56 7.81 9.00
CA GLN A 112 -17.06 7.46 10.33
C GLN A 112 -17.21 5.95 10.51
N LEU A 113 -17.66 5.24 9.47
CA LEU A 113 -17.72 3.78 9.47
C LEU A 113 -16.33 3.17 9.60
N TYR A 114 -15.33 3.70 8.91
CA TYR A 114 -13.95 3.26 9.06
C TYR A 114 -13.40 3.50 10.48
N GLU A 115 -13.71 4.63 11.10
CA GLU A 115 -13.33 4.87 12.50
C GLU A 115 -14.02 3.87 13.44
N THR A 116 -15.32 3.64 13.27
CA THR A 116 -16.10 2.66 14.06
C THR A 116 -15.54 1.24 13.97
N LEU A 117 -15.03 0.86 12.80
CA LEU A 117 -14.42 -0.46 12.56
C LEU A 117 -12.96 -0.54 13.00
N GLY A 118 -12.39 0.51 13.59
CA GLY A 118 -11.01 0.51 14.05
C GLY A 118 -9.99 0.41 12.91
N MET A 119 -10.29 0.97 11.73
CA MET A 119 -9.44 0.83 10.53
C MET A 119 -8.04 1.43 10.72
N ARG A 120 -7.87 2.40 11.62
CA ARG A 120 -6.56 2.93 12.00
C ARG A 120 -5.68 1.88 12.70
N ALA A 121 -6.24 1.18 13.68
CA ALA A 121 -5.52 0.14 14.40
C ALA A 121 -5.16 -1.02 13.46
N ALA A 122 -6.09 -1.43 12.62
CA ALA A 122 -5.85 -2.43 11.60
C ALA A 122 -4.71 -2.06 10.63
N PHE A 123 -4.63 -0.79 10.22
CA PHE A 123 -3.53 -0.33 9.39
C PHE A 123 -2.20 -0.35 10.14
N GLN A 124 -2.17 0.05 11.41
CA GLN A 124 -0.96 0.00 12.24
C GLN A 124 -0.43 -1.44 12.38
N GLU A 125 -1.30 -2.40 12.67
CA GLU A 125 -0.95 -3.84 12.71
C GLU A 125 -0.44 -4.34 11.35
N TYR A 126 -1.11 -3.93 10.26
CA TYR A 126 -0.67 -4.27 8.91
C TYR A 126 0.70 -3.66 8.59
N GLU A 127 0.94 -2.40 8.94
CA GLU A 127 2.21 -1.70 8.69
C GLU A 127 3.38 -2.38 9.42
N GLU A 128 3.21 -2.71 10.70
CA GLU A 128 4.22 -3.42 11.47
C GLU A 128 4.51 -4.81 10.92
N SER A 129 3.46 -5.58 10.62
CA SER A 129 3.62 -6.93 10.06
C SER A 129 4.26 -6.90 8.68
N SER A 130 3.92 -5.92 7.84
CA SER A 130 4.48 -5.76 6.49
C SER A 130 5.94 -5.37 6.55
N TYR A 131 6.33 -4.50 7.47
CA TYR A 131 7.74 -4.15 7.65
C TYR A 131 8.58 -5.36 8.09
N ARG A 132 8.08 -6.18 9.02
CA ARG A 132 8.75 -7.43 9.42
C ARG A 132 8.88 -8.41 8.24
N ARG A 133 7.78 -8.64 7.50
CA ARG A 133 7.82 -9.49 6.28
C ARG A 133 8.82 -8.99 5.25
N LEU A 134 8.92 -7.67 5.06
CA LEU A 134 9.92 -7.08 4.16
C LEU A 134 11.35 -7.35 4.64
N GLN A 135 11.62 -7.23 5.95
CA GLN A 135 12.94 -7.55 6.51
C GLN A 135 13.31 -9.02 6.29
N ASP A 136 12.35 -9.93 6.46
CA ASP A 136 12.54 -11.37 6.23
C ASP A 136 12.79 -11.68 4.74
N LEU A 137 12.00 -11.09 3.84
CA LEU A 137 12.21 -11.23 2.39
C LEU A 137 13.58 -10.70 1.96
N ILE A 138 14.00 -9.55 2.50
CA ILE A 138 15.32 -8.99 2.23
C ILE A 138 16.42 -9.93 2.75
N ALA A 139 16.27 -10.49 3.95
CA ALA A 139 17.22 -11.45 4.50
C ALA A 139 17.32 -12.72 3.63
N LYS A 140 16.20 -13.17 3.07
CA LYS A 140 16.13 -14.40 2.27
C LYS A 140 16.66 -14.22 0.84
N HIS A 141 16.35 -13.11 0.19
CA HIS A 141 16.53 -12.93 -1.26
C HIS A 141 17.69 -12.01 -1.65
N ALA A 142 18.28 -11.25 -0.73
CA ALA A 142 19.34 -10.29 -1.06
C ALA A 142 20.77 -10.85 -0.94
N ASN A 143 20.99 -12.17 -0.94
CA ASN A 143 22.32 -12.75 -0.68
C ASN A 143 23.38 -12.35 -1.71
N GLN A 144 23.00 -12.25 -2.98
CA GLN A 144 23.87 -11.83 -4.10
C GLN A 144 23.63 -10.37 -4.52
N LEU A 145 22.83 -9.63 -3.75
CA LEU A 145 22.44 -8.27 -4.06
C LEU A 145 22.86 -7.32 -2.94
N PRO A 146 23.07 -6.03 -3.22
CA PRO A 146 23.40 -5.07 -2.18
C PRO A 146 22.22 -4.87 -1.21
N ARG A 147 22.20 -5.65 -0.12
CA ARG A 147 21.13 -5.69 0.90
C ARG A 147 20.81 -4.31 1.47
N ASN A 148 21.82 -3.46 1.60
CA ASN A 148 21.70 -2.07 2.07
C ASN A 148 20.76 -1.22 1.20
N ILE A 149 20.68 -1.48 -0.11
CA ILE A 149 19.76 -0.77 -1.02
C ILE A 149 18.31 -1.06 -0.63
N PHE A 150 17.94 -2.34 -0.49
CA PHE A 150 16.59 -2.72 -0.11
C PHE A 150 16.22 -2.27 1.31
N LEU A 151 17.15 -2.39 2.26
CA LEU A 151 16.95 -1.88 3.62
C LEU A 151 16.76 -0.37 3.65
N GLY A 152 17.53 0.37 2.84
CA GLY A 152 17.39 1.82 2.69
C GLY A 152 16.03 2.20 2.13
N LEU A 153 15.56 1.52 1.09
CA LEU A 153 14.23 1.72 0.52
C LEU A 153 13.12 1.39 1.54
N ALA A 154 13.22 0.25 2.23
CA ALA A 154 12.26 -0.16 3.26
C ALA A 154 12.15 0.87 4.39
N ARG A 155 13.28 1.41 4.86
CA ARG A 155 13.30 2.47 5.89
C ARG A 155 12.66 3.77 5.40
N LYS A 156 12.84 4.13 4.12
CA LYS A 156 12.24 5.36 3.56
C LYS A 156 10.71 5.30 3.51
N ILE A 157 10.13 4.12 3.31
CA ILE A 157 8.68 3.98 3.20
C ILE A 157 8.01 3.65 4.53
N TYR A 158 8.70 2.98 5.45
CA TYR A 158 8.13 2.61 6.75
C TYR A 158 7.72 3.85 7.56
N LYS A 159 6.47 3.90 8.03
CA LYS A 159 5.90 5.02 8.79
C LYS A 159 5.99 6.37 8.05
N ARG A 160 5.96 6.35 6.72
CA ARG A 160 5.96 7.58 5.93
C ARG A 160 4.71 8.41 6.21
N GLN A 161 4.88 9.73 6.25
CA GLN A 161 3.77 10.68 6.37
C GLN A 161 3.37 11.31 5.03
N LYS A 162 4.10 10.99 3.95
CA LYS A 162 3.85 11.45 2.58
C LYS A 162 4.25 10.39 1.55
#